data_AF-A0A7X0FUS1-F1
#
_entry.id   AF-A0A7X0FUS1-F1
#
_cell.length_a   1.000
_cell.length_b   1.000
_cell.length_c   1.000
_cell.angle_alpha   90.00
_cell.angle_beta   90.00
_cell.angle_gamma   90.00
#
_symmetry.space_group_name_H-M   'P 1'
#
loop_
_entity.id
_entity.type
_entity.pdbx_description
1 polymer ?
#
loop_
_entity_poly.entity_id
_entity_poly.type
_entity_poly.pdbx_seq_one_letter_code
_entity_poly.pdbx_strand_id
1 'polypeptide(L)'
;MRHNGKPVILASKLSPSLISVSERSCALVVCSECGTWKSIKRGMVTAHRGPHVPGADAWPAEFRPSPPRCPGSGQRVRVDLSAQEWRQRLADASREAGLRRATRVIPRPKPPVARALVQVAAR
;
A
#
# COMPACT_ATOMS: atom_id res chain seq x y z
N MET A 1 -6.25 -16.11 17.74
CA MET A 1 -6.71 -15.14 16.72
C MET A 1 -7.61 -15.87 15.75
N ARG A 2 -8.77 -15.31 15.41
CA ARG A 2 -9.65 -15.87 14.37
C ARG A 2 -9.12 -15.49 12.99
N HIS A 3 -9.07 -16.45 12.06
CA HIS A 3 -8.72 -16.17 10.68
C HIS A 3 -9.88 -15.44 9.98
N ASN A 4 -9.58 -14.64 8.96
CA ASN A 4 -10.56 -13.84 8.22
C ASN A 4 -11.25 -14.59 7.06
N GLY A 5 -11.05 -15.90 6.93
CA GLY A 5 -11.63 -16.72 5.85
C GLY A 5 -10.99 -16.55 4.46
N LYS A 6 -10.10 -15.59 4.26
CA LYS A 6 -9.43 -15.35 2.96
C LYS A 6 -8.36 -16.42 2.65
N PRO A 7 -8.02 -16.62 1.36
CA PRO A 7 -6.97 -17.56 0.94
C PRO A 7 -5.62 -17.27 1.59
N VAL A 8 -4.81 -18.30 1.81
CA VAL A 8 -3.46 -18.14 2.37
C VAL A 8 -2.55 -17.41 1.38
N ILE A 9 -1.85 -16.40 1.86
CA ILE A 9 -0.83 -15.69 1.08
C ILE A 9 0.52 -16.37 1.30
N LEU A 10 1.21 -16.70 0.22
CA LEU A 10 2.60 -17.12 0.28
C LEU A 10 3.50 -15.88 0.25
N ALA A 11 4.46 -15.81 1.16
CA ALA A 11 5.46 -14.76 1.19
C ALA A 11 6.21 -14.69 -0.15
N SER A 12 6.43 -15.83 -0.80
CA SER A 12 7.11 -15.92 -2.09
C SER A 12 6.37 -15.19 -3.19
N LYS A 13 5.04 -15.13 -3.12
CA LYS A 13 4.18 -14.46 -4.11
C LYS A 13 4.00 -12.97 -3.85
N LEU A 14 4.42 -12.47 -2.69
CA LEU A 14 4.39 -11.04 -2.40
C LEU A 14 5.56 -10.35 -3.08
N SER A 15 5.35 -9.08 -3.45
CA SER A 15 6.47 -8.19 -3.79
C SER A 15 7.42 -8.11 -2.59
N PRO A 16 8.75 -8.19 -2.81
CA PRO A 16 9.72 -8.13 -1.72
C PRO A 16 9.66 -6.83 -0.93
N SER A 17 9.09 -5.75 -1.49
CA SER A 17 8.86 -4.47 -0.79
C SER A 17 7.63 -4.48 0.13
N LEU A 18 6.76 -5.47 0.03
CA LEU A 18 5.53 -5.59 0.85
C LEU A 18 5.67 -6.57 2.02
N ILE A 19 6.83 -7.20 2.15
CA ILE A 19 7.15 -8.12 3.24
C ILE A 19 8.57 -7.83 3.72
N SER A 20 8.80 -7.95 5.02
CA SER A 20 10.12 -7.91 5.63
C SER A 20 10.33 -9.22 6.38
N VAL A 21 11.37 -9.96 5.99
CA VAL A 21 11.73 -11.24 6.59
C VAL A 21 13.07 -11.07 7.29
N SER A 22 13.10 -11.41 8.58
CA SER A 22 14.29 -11.30 9.43
C SER A 22 14.57 -12.64 10.08
N GLU A 23 15.86 -12.97 10.25
CA GLU A 23 16.30 -14.17 10.99
C GLU A 23 16.12 -14.00 12.51
N ARG A 24 16.15 -12.75 12.99
CA ARG A 24 16.16 -12.43 14.43
C ARG A 24 14.83 -11.93 14.95
N SER A 25 13.91 -11.53 14.08
CA SER A 25 12.66 -10.88 14.46
C SER A 25 11.47 -11.45 13.69
N CYS A 26 10.25 -11.14 14.17
CA CYS A 26 9.03 -11.54 13.48
C CYS A 26 8.96 -10.91 12.09
N ALA A 27 8.57 -11.71 11.10
CA ALA A 27 8.31 -11.19 9.75
C ALA A 27 7.19 -10.13 9.80
N LEU A 28 7.36 -9.06 9.04
CA LEU A 28 6.37 -8.00 8.87
C LEU A 28 5.80 -8.09 7.46
N VAL A 29 4.54 -7.71 7.29
CA VAL A 29 3.87 -7.67 5.99
C VAL A 29 2.94 -6.47 5.92
N VAL A 30 2.84 -5.87 4.74
CA VAL A 30 1.87 -4.84 4.43
C VAL A 30 0.49 -5.49 4.29
N CYS A 31 -0.49 -5.01 5.05
CA CYS A 31 -1.87 -5.46 4.90
C CYS A 31 -2.42 -5.03 3.53
N SER A 32 -2.95 -5.97 2.75
CA SER A 32 -3.50 -5.69 1.41
C SER A 32 -4.71 -4.74 1.42
N GLU A 33 -5.42 -4.66 2.55
CA GLU A 33 -6.64 -3.86 2.66
C GLU A 33 -6.39 -2.43 3.12
N CYS A 34 -5.43 -2.22 4.03
CA CYS A 34 -5.19 -0.91 4.64
C CYS A 34 -3.80 -0.34 4.41
N GLY A 35 -2.93 -1.06 3.69
CA GLY A 35 -1.58 -0.61 3.34
C GLY A 35 -0.62 -0.46 4.53
N THR A 36 -1.02 -0.83 5.75
CA THR A 36 -0.21 -0.63 6.94
C THR A 36 0.66 -1.85 7.22
N TRP A 37 1.91 -1.63 7.64
CA TRP A 37 2.81 -2.69 8.12
C TRP A 37 2.29 -3.35 9.39
N LYS A 38 2.29 -4.68 9.41
CA LYS A 38 1.86 -5.50 10.55
C LYS A 38 2.79 -6.69 10.73
N SER A 39 2.96 -7.13 11.98
CA SER A 39 3.69 -8.36 12.27
C SER A 39 2.86 -9.59 11.95
N ILE A 40 3.54 -10.63 11.47
CA ILE A 40 2.99 -11.97 11.30
C ILE A 40 3.22 -12.72 12.62
N LYS A 41 2.14 -13.14 13.27
CA LYS A 41 2.18 -13.94 14.50
C LYS A 41 1.39 -15.22 14.27
N ARG A 42 1.99 -16.38 14.58
CA ARG A 42 1.37 -17.71 14.37
C ARG A 42 0.85 -17.91 12.94
N GLY A 43 1.63 -17.47 11.93
CA GLY A 43 1.26 -17.57 10.51
C GLY A 43 0.10 -16.67 10.07
N MET A 44 -0.22 -15.62 10.83
CA MET A 44 -1.32 -14.70 10.52
C MET A 44 -0.92 -13.25 10.74
N VAL A 45 -1.46 -12.35 9.91
CA VAL A 45 -1.38 -10.90 10.12
C VAL A 45 -2.03 -10.54 11.46
N THR A 46 -1.29 -9.83 12.31
CA THR A 46 -1.77 -9.39 13.62
C THR A 46 -3.08 -8.59 13.47
N ALA A 47 -4.02 -8.85 14.37
CA ALA A 47 -5.30 -8.15 14.40
C ALA A 47 -5.08 -6.63 14.55
N HIS A 48 -5.72 -5.85 13.68
CA HIS A 48 -5.63 -4.39 13.69
C HIS A 48 -6.94 -3.75 13.23
N ARG A 49 -7.09 -2.46 13.51
CA ARG A 49 -8.19 -1.65 12.98
C ARG A 49 -7.80 -1.09 11.62
N GLY A 50 -8.80 -0.91 10.75
CA GLY A 50 -8.61 -0.36 9.41
C GLY A 50 -8.22 1.13 9.45
N PRO A 51 -7.99 1.75 8.29
CA PRO A 51 -7.92 3.19 8.23
C PRO A 51 -9.28 3.78 8.63
N HIS A 52 -9.26 5.07 8.97
CA HIS A 52 -10.38 5.81 9.55
C HIS A 52 -11.72 5.54 8.85
N VAL A 53 -12.80 5.53 9.63
CA VAL A 53 -14.16 5.38 9.07
C VAL A 53 -14.43 6.58 8.15
N PRO A 54 -14.87 6.38 6.90
CA PRO A 54 -15.22 7.50 6.03
C PRO A 54 -16.18 8.47 6.73
N GLY A 55 -15.84 9.75 6.78
CA GLY A 55 -16.64 10.78 7.44
C GLY A 55 -16.43 10.91 8.96
N ALA A 56 -15.58 10.10 9.58
CA ALA A 56 -15.33 10.19 11.02
C ALA A 56 -14.43 11.37 11.43
N ASP A 57 -13.80 12.06 10.47
CA ASP A 57 -13.17 13.36 10.68
C ASP A 57 -14.19 14.50 10.86
N ALA A 58 -15.43 14.33 10.40
CA ALA A 58 -16.51 15.31 10.57
C ALA A 58 -17.10 15.30 12.00
N TRP A 59 -16.73 14.31 12.82
CA TRP A 59 -17.17 14.21 14.21
C TRP A 59 -16.10 14.79 15.17
N PRO A 60 -16.52 15.51 16.23
CA PRO A 60 -15.63 15.87 17.33
C PRO A 60 -14.93 14.64 17.90
N ALA A 61 -13.72 14.82 18.43
CA ALA A 61 -12.88 13.71 18.87
C ALA A 61 -13.58 12.81 19.90
N GLU A 62 -14.39 13.38 20.81
CA GLU A 62 -15.15 12.62 21.80
C GLU A 62 -16.28 11.74 21.22
N PHE A 63 -16.81 12.07 20.03
CA PHE A 63 -17.91 11.33 19.38
C PHE A 63 -17.46 10.51 18.17
N ARG A 64 -16.15 10.52 17.87
CA ARG A 64 -15.59 9.82 16.73
C ARG A 64 -15.70 8.30 16.92
N PRO A 65 -16.38 7.58 16.02
CA PRO A 65 -16.50 6.13 16.15
C PRO A 65 -15.12 5.47 16.03
N SER A 66 -14.88 4.46 16.87
CA SER A 66 -13.67 3.65 16.76
C SER A 66 -13.63 2.94 15.40
N PRO A 67 -12.49 2.96 14.68
CA PRO A 67 -12.41 2.33 13.38
C PRO A 67 -12.70 0.83 13.47
N PRO A 68 -13.45 0.25 12.52
CA PRO A 68 -13.78 -1.17 12.53
C PRO A 68 -12.51 -2.00 12.39
N ARG A 69 -12.64 -3.29 12.72
CA ARG A 69 -11.57 -4.26 12.48
C ARG A 69 -11.26 -4.29 10.99
N CYS A 70 -9.97 -4.20 10.63
CA CYS A 70 -9.55 -4.28 9.24
C CYS A 70 -9.91 -5.66 8.65
N PRO A 71 -10.50 -5.76 7.44
CA PRO A 71 -10.79 -7.05 6.79
C PRO A 71 -9.56 -7.93 6.58
N GLY A 72 -8.36 -7.34 6.53
CA GLY A 72 -7.08 -8.04 6.42
C GLY A 72 -6.54 -8.57 7.75
N SER A 73 -7.20 -8.28 8.88
CA SER A 73 -6.81 -8.79 10.19
C SER A 73 -7.01 -10.29 10.30
N GLY A 74 -5.98 -11.03 10.70
CA GLY A 74 -6.04 -12.49 10.76
C GLY A 74 -5.91 -13.17 9.39
N GLN A 75 -5.48 -12.41 8.37
CA GLN A 75 -5.07 -12.96 7.07
C GLN A 75 -3.94 -13.97 7.27
N ARG A 76 -4.09 -15.19 6.74
CA ARG A 76 -3.04 -16.21 6.82
C ARG A 76 -1.91 -15.86 5.85
N VAL A 77 -0.68 -15.89 6.37
CA VAL A 77 0.55 -15.67 5.61
C VAL A 77 1.53 -16.78 5.96
N ARG A 78 1.91 -17.56 4.95
CA ARG A 78 2.94 -18.58 5.07
C ARG A 78 4.25 -18.00 4.59
N VAL A 79 5.23 -17.92 5.49
CA VAL A 79 6.61 -17.53 5.16
C VAL A 79 7.31 -18.75 4.60
N ASP A 80 7.32 -18.88 3.28
CA ASP A 80 7.83 -20.01 2.51
C ASP A 80 9.20 -19.74 1.86
N LEU A 81 9.92 -18.75 2.38
CA LEU A 81 11.26 -18.37 1.92
C LEU A 81 12.11 -17.91 3.11
N SER A 82 13.41 -18.14 3.00
CA SER A 82 14.42 -17.72 3.96
C SER A 82 14.71 -16.22 3.89
N ALA A 83 15.27 -15.66 4.95
CA ALA A 83 15.69 -14.25 4.97
C ALA A 83 16.77 -13.96 3.91
N GLN A 84 17.62 -14.93 3.56
CA GLN A 84 18.59 -14.79 2.48
C GLN A 84 17.92 -14.71 1.11
N GLU A 85 16.97 -15.60 0.81
CA GLU A 85 16.19 -15.56 -0.43
C GLU A 85 15.39 -14.25 -0.54
N TRP A 86 14.80 -13.79 0.56
CA TRP A 86 14.13 -12.48 0.60
C TRP A 86 15.09 -11.33 0.25
N ARG A 87 16.27 -11.29 0.89
CA ARG A 87 17.28 -10.24 0.65
C ARG A 87 17.73 -10.22 -0.81
N GLN A 88 17.98 -11.40 -1.39
CA GLN A 88 18.36 -11.50 -2.80
C GLN A 88 17.25 -10.95 -3.71
N ARG A 89 16.00 -11.36 -3.49
CA ARG A 89 14.85 -10.86 -4.26
C ARG A 89 14.65 -9.35 -4.12
N LEU A 90 14.87 -8.81 -2.92
CA LEU A 90 14.79 -7.37 -2.69
C LEU A 90 15.90 -6.62 -3.45
N ALA A 91 17.13 -7.14 -3.43
CA ALA A 91 18.25 -6.56 -4.19
C ALA A 91 17.98 -6.60 -5.70
N ASP A 92 17.48 -7.72 -6.23
CA ASP A 92 17.11 -7.86 -7.64
C ASP A 92 16.02 -6.88 -8.05
N ALA A 93 14.95 -6.78 -7.26
CA ALA A 93 13.86 -5.83 -7.51
C ALA A 93 14.34 -4.36 -7.46
N SER A 94 15.27 -4.06 -6.54
CA SER A 94 15.85 -2.72 -6.40
C SER A 94 16.73 -2.37 -7.60
N ARG A 95 17.53 -3.33 -8.07
CA ARG A 95 18.34 -3.21 -9.30
C ARG A 95 17.46 -2.98 -10.52
N GLU A 96 16.42 -3.79 -10.70
CA GLU A 96 15.49 -3.64 -11.82
C GLU A 96 14.77 -2.28 -11.79
N ALA A 97 14.32 -1.84 -10.61
CA ALA A 97 13.72 -0.52 -10.44
C ALA A 97 14.70 0.61 -10.78
N GLY A 98 15.97 0.47 -10.41
CA GLY A 98 17.03 1.43 -10.73
C GLY A 98 17.39 1.52 -12.22
N LEU A 99 17.14 0.46 -13.00
CA LEU A 99 17.34 0.47 -14.46
C LEU A 99 16.26 1.25 -15.21
N ARG A 100 15.14 1.58 -14.56
CA ARG A 100 14.05 2.35 -15.17
C ARG A 100 14.53 3.77 -15.43
N ARG A 101 14.51 4.18 -16.71
CA ARG A 101 14.79 5.57 -17.10
C ARG A 101 13.53 6.42 -16.98
N ALA A 102 13.70 7.66 -16.52
CA ALA A 102 12.61 8.63 -16.53
C ALA A 102 12.08 8.80 -17.95
N THR A 103 10.77 8.68 -18.13
CA THR A 103 10.14 9.01 -19.41
C THR A 103 10.13 10.52 -19.55
N ARG A 104 10.64 11.04 -20.67
CA ARG A 104 10.53 12.48 -20.96
C ARG A 104 9.07 12.80 -21.22
N VAL A 105 8.43 13.49 -20.28
CA VAL A 105 7.06 13.99 -20.46
C VAL A 105 7.10 15.14 -21.46
N ILE A 106 6.40 15.00 -22.58
CA ILE A 106 6.18 16.09 -23.54
C ILE A 106 4.98 16.91 -23.03
N PRO A 107 5.16 18.19 -22.65
CA PRO A 107 4.04 19.01 -22.21
C PRO A 107 3.00 19.15 -23.32
N ARG A 108 1.72 19.03 -22.97
CA ARG A 108 0.63 19.33 -23.91
C ARG A 108 0.71 20.83 -24.29
N PRO A 109 0.65 21.19 -25.58
CA PRO A 109 0.58 22.59 -25.98
C PRO A 109 -0.61 23.29 -25.32
N LYS A 110 -0.38 24.48 -24.77
CA LYS A 110 -1.48 25.31 -24.25
C LYS A 110 -2.32 25.82 -25.44
N PRO A 111 -3.65 25.77 -25.36
CA PRO A 111 -4.49 26.39 -26.39
C PRO A 111 -4.21 27.90 -26.43
N PRO A 112 -4.38 28.56 -27.60
CA PRO A 112 -4.27 30.01 -27.67
C PRO A 112 -5.29 30.67 -26.74
N VAL A 113 -4.90 31.79 -26.13
CA VAL A 113 -5.81 32.59 -25.29
C VAL A 113 -6.93 33.13 -26.19
N ALA A 114 -8.18 32.88 -25.81
CA ALA A 114 -9.32 33.44 -26.54
C ALA A 114 -9.26 34.97 -26.53
N ARG A 115 -9.68 35.62 -27.64
CA ARG A 115 -9.75 37.08 -27.71
C ARG A 115 -10.70 37.59 -26.63
N ALA A 116 -10.32 38.69 -25.97
CA ALA A 116 -11.20 39.37 -25.03
C ALA A 116 -12.48 39.83 -25.75
N LEU A 117 -13.63 39.78 -25.08
CA LEU A 117 -14.93 40.14 -25.65
C LEU A 117 -14.94 41.55 -26.26
N VAL A 118 -14.21 42.49 -25.65
CA VAL A 118 -14.02 43.86 -26.16
C VAL A 118 -13.36 43.94 -27.55
N GLN A 119 -12.55 42.95 -27.92
CA GLN A 119 -11.89 42.86 -29.23
C GLN A 119 -12.76 42.15 -30.28
N VAL A 120 -13.80 41.43 -29.84
CA VAL A 120 -14.77 40.76 -30.71
C VAL A 120 -15.91 41.72 -31.07
N ALA A 121 -16.31 42.59 -30.14
CA ALA A 121 -17.40 43.55 -30.32
C ALA A 121 -17.03 44.82 -31.14
N ALA A 122 -15.73 45.08 -31.34
CA ALA A 122 -15.24 46.25 -32.09
C ALA A 122 -15.03 45.96 -33.60
N ARG A 123 -15.77 45.00 -34.16
CA ARG A 123 -15.74 44.64 -35.59
C ARG A 123 -17.07 44.98 -36.25
#